data_AF-A0A7J4TUZ7-F1
#
_entry.id   AF-A0A7J4TUZ7-F1
#
_cell.length_a   1.000
_cell.length_b   1.000
_cell.length_c   1.000
_cell.angle_alpha   90.00
_cell.angle_beta   90.00
_cell.angle_gamma   90.00
#
_symmetry.space_group_name_H-M   'P 1'
#
loop_
_entity.id
_entity.type
_entity.pdbx_description
1 polymer ?
#
loop_
_entity_poly.entity_id
_entity_poly.type
_entity_poly.pdbx_seq_one_letter_code
_entity_poly.pdbx_strand_id
1 'polypeptide(L)' 'FTKPHAVGVYVLPKKLDEEVARLHLEKIGVKIDVLTDEQAKYLHISKDGPYKAEQYRY' A
#
# COMPACT_ATOMS: atom_id res chain seq x y z
N PHE A 1 10.25 -8.18 -10.82
CA PHE A 1 9.35 -9.29 -11.25
C PHE A 1 10.09 -10.58 -11.62
N THR A 2 11.44 -10.62 -11.59
CA THR A 2 12.24 -11.80 -12.00
C THR A 2 12.75 -12.65 -10.82
N LYS A 3 12.11 -12.57 -9.64
CA LYS A 3 12.50 -13.44 -8.54
C LYS A 3 12.08 -14.88 -8.89
N PRO A 4 12.95 -15.88 -8.72
CA PRO A 4 12.54 -17.27 -8.91
C PRO A 4 11.51 -17.62 -7.84
N HIS A 5 10.32 -18.00 -8.28
CA HIS A 5 9.26 -18.53 -7.44
C HIS A 5 9.18 -20.05 -7.67
N ALA A 6 8.99 -20.80 -6.59
CA ALA A 6 8.63 -22.21 -6.71
C ALA A 6 7.22 -22.33 -7.34
N VAL A 7 6.82 -23.55 -7.72
CA VAL A 7 5.44 -23.77 -8.19
C VAL A 7 4.47 -23.53 -7.03
N GLY A 8 3.54 -22.59 -7.21
CA GLY A 8 2.58 -22.20 -6.18
C GLY A 8 1.75 -20.99 -6.60
N VAL A 9 0.81 -20.59 -5.73
CA VAL A 9 0.00 -19.38 -5.90
C VAL A 9 0.57 -18.29 -5.01
N TYR A 10 0.80 -17.11 -5.59
CA TYR A 10 1.38 -15.96 -4.92
C TYR A 10 0.51 -14.73 -5.12
N VAL A 11 0.54 -13.83 -4.14
CA VAL A 11 -0.12 -12.53 -4.20
C VAL A 11 0.91 -11.42 -4.33
N LEU A 12 0.51 -10.29 -4.92
CA LEU A 12 1.36 -9.11 -4.96
C LEU A 12 1.52 -8.53 -3.54
N PRO A 13 2.70 -7.98 -3.20
CA PRO A 13 2.88 -7.22 -1.96
C PRO A 13 1.89 -6.06 -1.88
N LYS A 14 1.34 -5.79 -0.68
CA LYS A 14 0.38 -4.70 -0.45
C LYS A 14 0.83 -3.33 -0.96
N LYS A 15 2.12 -3.02 -0.89
CA LYS A 15 2.65 -1.75 -1.41
C LYS A 15 2.39 -1.58 -2.91
N LEU A 16 2.43 -2.67 -3.69
CA LEU A 16 2.09 -2.60 -5.11
C LEU A 16 0.59 -2.48 -5.34
N ASP A 17 -0.22 -3.08 -4.47
CA ASP A 17 -1.69 -2.93 -4.51
C ASP A 17 -2.11 -1.47 -4.23
N GLU A 18 -1.53 -0.86 -3.19
CA GLU A 18 -1.70 0.56 -2.86
C GLU A 18 -1.22 1.48 -3.99
N GLU A 19 -0.13 1.11 -4.67
CA GLU A 19 0.38 1.85 -5.83
C GLU A 19 -0.61 1.82 -7.01
N VAL A 20 -1.21 0.66 -7.29
CA VAL A 20 -2.25 0.55 -8.31
C VAL A 20 -3.40 1.48 -7.96
N ALA A 21 -3.89 1.50 -6.71
CA ALA A 21 -4.95 2.41 -6.29
C ALA A 21 -4.55 3.89 -6.48
N ARG A 22 -3.34 4.27 -6.04
CA ARG A 22 -2.81 5.64 -6.14
C ARG A 22 -2.83 6.19 -7.56
N LEU A 23 -2.44 5.38 -8.55
CA LEU A 23 -2.41 5.77 -9.97
C LEU A 23 -3.80 6.08 -10.54
N HIS A 24 -4.88 5.58 -9.94
CA HIS A 24 -6.24 5.83 -10.41
C HIS A 24 -6.88 7.07 -9.78
N LEU A 25 -6.34 7.59 -8.66
CA LEU A 25 -6.95 8.70 -7.90
C LEU A 25 -7.01 10.01 -8.69
N GLU A 26 -5.97 10.31 -9.46
CA GLU A 26 -5.91 11.53 -10.28
C GLU A 26 -7.06 11.58 -11.29
N LYS A 27 -7.37 10.44 -11.92
CA LYS A 27 -8.44 10.33 -12.91
C LYS A 27 -9.82 10.66 -12.32
N ILE A 28 -10.04 10.35 -11.05
CA ILE A 28 -11.31 10.60 -10.34
C ILE A 28 -11.29 11.89 -9.51
N GLY A 29 -10.23 12.72 -9.63
CA GLY A 29 -10.12 14.01 -8.97
C GLY A 29 -9.99 13.92 -7.44
N VAL A 30 -9.62 12.77 -6.91
CA VAL A 30 -9.47 12.57 -5.46
C VAL A 30 -8.13 13.15 -5.00
N LYS A 31 -8.16 13.94 -3.93
CA LYS A 31 -6.97 14.35 -3.19
C LYS A 31 -6.83 13.46 -1.96
N ILE A 32 -5.65 12.87 -1.80
CA ILE A 32 -5.34 12.02 -0.65
C ILE A 32 -4.46 12.81 0.33
N ASP A 33 -4.76 12.69 1.62
CA ASP A 33 -3.96 13.29 2.67
C ASP A 33 -2.67 12.49 2.91
N VAL A 34 -1.62 13.18 3.34
CA VAL A 34 -0.35 12.59 3.73
C VAL A 34 -0.20 12.67 5.25
N LEU A 35 0.16 11.55 5.88
CA LEU A 35 0.38 11.49 7.33
C LEU A 35 1.50 12.45 7.75
N THR A 36 1.31 13.13 8.88
CA THR A 36 2.40 13.85 9.57
C THR A 36 3.38 12.85 10.20
N ASP A 37 4.59 13.30 10.56
CA ASP A 37 5.57 12.44 11.23
C ASP A 37 5.03 11.91 12.57
N GLU A 38 4.29 12.74 13.30
CA GLU A 38 3.67 12.36 14.56
C GLU A 38 2.60 11.28 14.37
N GLN A 39 1.73 11.42 13.35
CA GLN A 39 0.71 10.44 13.04
C GLN A 39 1.30 9.10 12.60
N ALA A 40 2.31 9.14 11.71
CA ALA A 40 3.01 7.94 11.24
C ALA A 40 3.68 7.19 12.40
N LYS A 41 4.34 7.95 13.29
CA LYS A 41 4.95 7.39 14.51
C LYS A 41 3.90 6.81 15.47
N TYR A 42 2.78 7.50 15.68
CA TYR A 42 1.70 7.05 16.55
C TYR A 42 1.05 5.75 16.05
N LEU A 43 0.85 5.63 14.74
CA LEU A 43 0.27 4.45 14.11
C LEU A 43 1.29 3.33 13.85
N HIS A 44 2.58 3.60 14.08
CA HIS A 44 3.69 2.69 13.78
C HIS A 44 3.71 2.22 12.32
N ILE A 45 3.43 3.12 11.38
CA ILE A 45 3.45 2.85 9.92
C ILE A 45 4.27 3.91 9.18
N SER A 46 4.71 3.57 7.96
CA SER A 46 5.33 4.55 7.05
C SER A 46 4.29 5.50 6.45
N LYS A 47 4.70 6.73 6.14
CA LYS A 47 3.88 7.68 5.37
C LYS A 47 3.52 7.18 3.97
N ASP A 48 4.34 6.29 3.41
CA ASP A 48 4.19 5.72 2.07
C ASP A 48 3.63 4.28 2.09
N GLY A 49 3.03 3.88 3.20
CA GLY A 49 2.46 2.55 3.40
C GLY A 49 3.50 1.43 3.60
N PRO A 50 3.07 0.16 3.75
CA PRO A 50 1.67 -0.28 3.74
C PRO A 50 0.85 0.32 4.88
N TYR A 51 -0.36 0.79 4.58
CA TYR A 51 -1.21 1.47 5.55
C TYR A 51 -2.05 0.52 6.40
N LYS A 52 -2.06 -0.77 6.06
CA LYS A 52 -2.88 -1.81 6.69
C LYS A 52 -2.11 -3.12 6.80
N ALA A 53 -2.42 -3.87 7.85
CA ALA A 53 -1.84 -5.19 8.10
C ALA A 53 -2.29 -6.23 7.07
N GLU A 54 -1.55 -7.34 6.94
CA GLU A 54 -1.82 -8.42 5.98
C GLU A 54 -3.24 -8.99 6.07
N GLN A 55 -3.74 -9.17 7.29
CA GLN A 55 -5.05 -9.78 7.58
C GLN A 55 -6.24 -8.84 7.34
N TYR A 56 -5.98 -7.59 6.97
CA TYR A 56 -7.01 -6.57 6.81
C TYR A 56 -7.85 -6.82 5.54
N ARG A 57 -9.18 -6.74 5.67
CA ARG A 57 -10.16 -7.12 4.65
C ARG A 57 -10.67 -5.92 3.84
N TYR A 58 -9.77 -5.01 3.47
CA TYR A 58 -10.04 -3.65 2.93
C TYR A 58 -10.43 -2.59 3.96
#